data_AF-A0AAW3DLL6-F1
#
_entry.id   AF-A0AAW3DLL6-F1
#
_cell.length_a   1.000
_cell.length_b   1.000
_cell.length_c   1.000
_cell.angle_alpha   90.00
_cell.angle_beta   90.00
_cell.angle_gamma   90.00
#
_symmetry.space_group_name_H-M   'P 1'
#
loop_
_entity.id
_entity.type
_entity.pdbx_description
1 polymer ?
#
loop_
_entity_poly.entity_id
_entity_poly.type
_entity_poly.pdbx_seq_one_letter_code
_entity_poly.pdbx_strand_id
1 'polypeptide(L)'
;VLAEILTGIKALDEGRHPIYLKDMIADEIQIAKENSHSKGKDFEKLAARAICCKYLDRKAGHLLEEVANDFASAICLCLRKRNSNIAEVLGIMEMAENKLREHYFCGGSTSGFSVNTPEETDDETISLSTDVPSAGENKEESTQPVILSSASPCTPLSGAVSPDIYCDQISRIPSLARETSWKIQINDQKKKLMENILLYEEDKLNSSELFES
;
A
#
# COMPACT_ATOMS: atom_id res chain seq x y z
N VAL A 1 -12.55 -5.49 11.95
CA VAL A 1 -12.47 -4.44 10.90
C VAL A 1 -11.12 -4.47 10.20
N LEU A 2 -10.00 -4.07 10.82
CA LEU A 2 -8.68 -4.10 10.15
C LEU A 2 -8.35 -5.48 9.53
N ALA A 3 -8.58 -6.57 10.27
CA ALA A 3 -8.41 -7.92 9.75
C ALA A 3 -9.33 -8.24 8.56
N GLU A 4 -10.58 -7.78 8.58
CA GLU A 4 -11.52 -7.98 7.45
C GLU A 4 -11.07 -7.21 6.21
N ILE A 5 -10.49 -6.02 6.39
CA ILE A 5 -9.94 -5.22 5.29
C ILE A 5 -8.71 -5.89 4.67
N LEU A 6 -7.76 -6.34 5.50
CA LEU A 6 -6.52 -6.95 5.00
C LEU A 6 -6.77 -8.30 4.31
N THR A 7 -7.72 -9.08 4.81
CA THR A 7 -7.93 -10.47 4.38
C THR A 7 -9.08 -10.66 3.41
N GLY A 8 -10.01 -9.70 3.33
CA GLY A 8 -11.26 -9.84 2.58
C GLY A 8 -12.22 -10.88 3.19
N ILE A 9 -11.88 -11.49 4.32
CA ILE A 9 -12.70 -12.48 5.02
C ILE A 9 -13.68 -11.76 5.95
N LYS A 10 -14.93 -12.22 5.99
CA LYS A 10 -15.95 -11.66 6.89
C LYS A 10 -15.58 -11.89 8.36
N ALA A 11 -15.87 -10.90 9.20
CA ALA A 11 -15.56 -10.96 10.63
C ALA A 11 -16.18 -12.18 11.35
N LEU A 12 -17.36 -12.61 10.90
CA LEU A 12 -18.06 -13.81 11.36
C LEU A 12 -18.58 -14.56 10.14
N ASP A 13 -18.23 -15.85 10.04
CA ASP A 13 -18.90 -16.80 9.16
C ASP A 13 -20.08 -17.42 9.91
N GLU A 14 -21.29 -17.23 9.41
CA GLU A 14 -22.54 -17.72 10.02
C GLU A 14 -22.94 -19.13 9.54
N GLY A 15 -22.00 -19.89 8.98
CA GLY A 15 -22.20 -21.28 8.61
C GLY A 15 -22.63 -22.19 9.78
N ARG A 16 -22.81 -23.49 9.50
CA ARG A 16 -23.21 -24.48 10.52
C ARG A 16 -22.29 -24.50 11.75
N HIS A 17 -21.03 -24.13 11.57
CA HIS A 17 -20.04 -23.94 12.62
C HIS A 17 -19.51 -22.52 12.52
N PRO A 18 -19.96 -21.59 13.38
CA PRO A 18 -19.55 -20.20 13.27
C PRO A 18 -18.05 -20.04 13.50
N ILE A 19 -17.38 -19.35 12.58
CA ILE A 19 -15.94 -19.06 12.67
C ILE A 19 -15.77 -17.55 12.76
N TYR A 20 -15.08 -17.09 13.80
CA TYR A 20 -14.73 -15.68 13.95
C TYR A 20 -13.33 -15.43 13.38
N LEU A 21 -13.22 -14.46 12.48
CA LEU A 21 -11.93 -14.06 11.90
C LEU A 21 -10.92 -13.66 12.98
N LYS A 22 -11.37 -12.99 14.04
CA LYS A 22 -10.49 -12.58 15.15
C LYS A 22 -9.82 -13.79 15.83
N ASP A 23 -10.51 -14.92 15.93
CA ASP A 23 -10.03 -16.11 16.64
C ASP A 23 -9.00 -16.83 15.75
N MET A 24 -9.28 -16.96 14.45
CA MET A 24 -8.33 -17.51 13.48
C MET A 24 -7.01 -16.70 13.43
N ILE A 25 -7.08 -15.37 13.50
CA ILE A 25 -5.88 -14.53 13.56
C ILE A 25 -5.18 -14.65 14.92
N ALA A 26 -5.93 -14.77 16.02
CA ALA A 26 -5.36 -14.97 17.35
C ALA A 26 -4.61 -16.31 17.45
N ASP A 27 -5.12 -17.37 16.82
CA ASP A 27 -4.45 -18.66 16.73
C ASP A 27 -3.11 -18.54 16.00
N GLU A 28 -3.06 -17.80 14.88
CA GLU A 28 -1.81 -17.55 14.15
C GLU A 28 -0.78 -16.78 14.99
N ILE A 29 -1.22 -15.78 15.77
CA ILE A 29 -0.37 -15.05 16.71
C ILE A 29 0.18 -15.99 17.79
N GLN A 30 -0.66 -16.89 18.30
CA GLN A 30 -0.27 -17.85 19.32
C GLN A 30 0.71 -18.91 18.77
N ILE A 31 0.47 -19.43 17.56
CA ILE A 31 1.41 -20.32 16.85
C ILE A 31 2.76 -19.64 16.66
N ALA A 32 2.78 -18.40 16.19
CA ALA A 32 4.03 -17.64 16.00
C ALA A 32 4.78 -17.43 17.33
N LYS A 33 4.05 -17.18 18.41
CA LYS A 33 4.59 -17.04 19.77
C LYS A 33 5.16 -18.34 20.32
N GLU A 34 4.52 -19.48 20.06
CA GLU A 34 5.00 -20.80 20.46
C GLU A 34 6.27 -21.20 19.69
N ASN A 35 6.35 -20.81 18.43
CA ASN A 35 7.50 -21.04 17.56
C ASN A 35 8.68 -20.10 17.85
N SER A 36 8.45 -18.95 18.49
CA SER A 36 9.49 -18.01 18.90
C SER A 36 9.93 -18.28 20.35
N HIS A 37 11.02 -19.03 20.53
CA HIS A 37 11.57 -19.28 21.87
C HIS A 37 12.33 -18.08 22.47
N SER A 38 12.42 -16.94 21.77
CA SER A 38 13.06 -15.71 22.26
C SER A 38 12.06 -14.83 23.01
N LYS A 39 12.51 -14.18 24.10
CA LYS A 39 11.70 -13.23 24.90
C LYS A 39 11.41 -11.89 24.19
N GLY A 40 11.72 -11.77 22.89
CA GLY A 40 11.62 -10.53 22.12
C GLY A 40 10.25 -10.31 21.47
N LYS A 41 10.04 -9.09 20.93
CA LYS A 41 8.87 -8.77 20.08
C LYS A 41 8.93 -9.43 18.69
N ASP A 42 9.92 -10.29 18.44
CA ASP A 42 10.17 -10.92 17.13
C ASP A 42 8.96 -11.73 16.64
N PHE A 43 8.21 -12.33 17.56
CA PHE A 43 7.01 -13.11 17.23
C PHE A 43 5.89 -12.27 16.65
N GLU A 44 5.81 -10.97 16.98
CA GLU A 44 4.79 -10.07 16.40
C GLU A 44 5.03 -9.91 14.90
N LYS A 45 6.30 -9.74 14.51
CA LYS A 45 6.71 -9.65 13.11
C LYS A 45 6.53 -10.99 12.38
N LEU A 46 6.79 -12.11 13.06
CA LEU A 46 6.54 -13.45 12.51
C LEU A 46 5.04 -13.69 12.31
N ALA A 47 4.20 -13.33 13.28
CA ALA A 47 2.76 -13.43 13.18
C ALA A 47 2.23 -12.56 12.03
N ALA A 48 2.69 -11.31 11.92
CA ALA A 48 2.30 -10.41 10.85
C ALA A 48 2.62 -11.00 9.46
N ARG A 49 3.85 -11.51 9.27
CA ARG A 49 4.24 -12.20 8.04
C ARG A 49 3.37 -13.43 7.75
N ALA A 50 3.11 -14.25 8.76
CA ALA A 50 2.30 -15.46 8.60
C ALA A 50 0.86 -15.13 8.18
N ILE A 51 0.26 -14.09 8.79
CA ILE A 51 -1.06 -13.58 8.43
C ILE A 51 -1.08 -13.11 6.97
N CYS A 52 -0.09 -12.31 6.55
CA CYS A 52 0.01 -11.86 5.16
C CYS A 52 0.15 -13.03 4.18
N CYS A 53 1.01 -14.00 4.47
CA CYS A 53 1.22 -15.15 3.58
C CYS A 53 -0.03 -16.02 3.41
N LYS A 54 -0.78 -16.23 4.50
CA LYS A 54 -1.93 -17.14 4.53
C LYS A 54 -3.23 -16.48 4.10
N TYR A 55 -3.48 -15.24 4.52
CA TYR A 55 -4.81 -14.66 4.51
C TYR A 55 -4.93 -13.34 3.74
N LEU A 56 -3.84 -12.74 3.24
CA LEU A 56 -3.92 -11.48 2.47
C LEU A 56 -4.89 -11.63 1.28
N ASP A 57 -5.77 -10.64 1.09
CA ASP A 57 -6.74 -10.68 -0.01
C ASP A 57 -6.05 -10.50 -1.37
N ARG A 58 -5.86 -11.62 -2.07
CA ARG A 58 -5.26 -11.64 -3.41
C ARG A 58 -6.17 -11.03 -4.49
N LYS A 59 -7.45 -10.79 -4.19
CA LYS A 59 -8.42 -10.19 -5.11
C LYS A 59 -8.38 -8.66 -5.07
N ALA A 60 -7.85 -8.08 -3.99
CA ALA A 60 -7.78 -6.63 -3.78
C ALA A 60 -6.64 -5.93 -4.56
N GLY A 61 -5.84 -6.67 -5.32
CA GLY A 61 -4.69 -6.16 -6.07
C GLY A 61 -3.35 -6.39 -5.36
N HIS A 62 -2.28 -5.81 -5.90
CA HIS A 62 -0.93 -5.97 -5.32
C HIS A 62 -0.70 -4.93 -4.23
N LEU A 63 -0.49 -5.41 -3.00
CA LEU A 63 -0.03 -4.60 -1.87
C LEU A 63 1.45 -4.91 -1.63
N LEU A 64 2.25 -3.88 -1.36
CA LEU A 64 3.66 -4.05 -1.01
C LEU A 64 3.80 -4.92 0.24
N GLU A 65 4.78 -5.82 0.23
CA GLU A 65 5.02 -6.74 1.35
C GLU A 65 5.26 -5.98 2.66
N GLU A 66 6.03 -4.89 2.63
CA GLU A 66 6.31 -4.08 3.80
C GLU A 66 5.06 -3.40 4.36
N VAL A 67 4.21 -2.85 3.49
CA VAL A 67 2.95 -2.20 3.88
C VAL A 67 1.97 -3.23 4.44
N ALA A 68 1.89 -4.41 3.81
CA ALA A 68 1.07 -5.52 4.30
C ALA A 68 1.53 -5.97 5.70
N ASN A 69 2.85 -6.08 5.92
CA ASN A 69 3.41 -6.45 7.21
C ASN A 69 3.14 -5.40 8.31
N ASP A 70 3.23 -4.11 8.00
CA ASP A 70 2.90 -3.05 8.96
C ASP A 70 1.40 -3.05 9.30
N PHE A 71 0.53 -3.22 8.29
CA PHE A 71 -0.91 -3.37 8.48
C PHE A 71 -1.22 -4.61 9.36
N ALA A 72 -0.62 -5.76 9.06
CA ALA A 72 -0.77 -6.97 9.86
C ALA A 72 -0.24 -6.80 11.29
N SER A 73 0.84 -6.02 11.48
CA SER A 73 1.37 -5.70 12.81
C SER A 73 0.37 -4.89 13.63
N ALA A 74 -0.33 -3.93 13.02
CA ALA A 74 -1.41 -3.19 13.67
C ALA A 74 -2.56 -4.12 14.11
N ILE A 75 -2.93 -5.11 13.29
CA ILE A 75 -3.92 -6.14 13.64
C ILE A 75 -3.44 -6.98 14.84
N CYS A 76 -2.20 -7.48 14.80
CA CYS A 76 -1.61 -8.24 15.90
C CYS A 76 -1.64 -7.45 17.21
N LEU A 77 -1.32 -6.16 17.17
CA LEU A 77 -1.37 -5.29 18.34
C LEU A 77 -2.78 -5.12 18.88
N CYS A 78 -3.78 -4.97 18.03
CA CYS A 78 -5.19 -4.86 18.43
C CYS A 78 -5.71 -6.13 19.12
N LEU A 79 -5.27 -7.31 18.68
CA LEU A 79 -5.80 -8.59 19.16
C LEU A 79 -5.04 -9.16 20.36
N ARG A 80 -3.77 -8.80 20.53
CA ARG A 80 -2.94 -9.33 21.63
C ARG A 80 -3.26 -8.71 22.98
N LYS A 81 -3.49 -7.39 23.04
CA LYS A 81 -3.69 -6.67 24.30
C LYS A 81 -5.17 -6.38 24.51
N ARG A 82 -5.69 -6.69 25.70
CA ARG A 82 -7.06 -6.31 26.10
C ARG A 82 -7.28 -4.78 26.10
N ASN A 83 -6.19 -3.99 26.12
CA ASN A 83 -6.16 -2.52 26.04
C ASN A 83 -5.00 -2.05 25.13
N SER A 84 -5.08 -2.32 23.84
CA SER A 84 -4.08 -1.82 22.89
C SER A 84 -4.06 -0.28 22.91
N ASN A 85 -2.87 0.31 22.93
CA ASN A 85 -2.76 1.76 22.85
C ASN A 85 -3.14 2.20 21.43
N ILE A 86 -4.26 2.90 21.30
CA ILE A 86 -4.76 3.39 20.01
C ILE A 86 -3.72 4.24 19.27
N ALA A 87 -2.90 5.02 19.99
CA ALA A 87 -1.84 5.83 19.38
C ALA A 87 -0.73 4.96 18.77
N GLU A 88 -0.38 3.81 19.37
CA GLU A 88 0.58 2.88 18.77
C GLU A 88 0.01 2.27 17.47
N VAL A 89 -1.27 1.89 17.47
CA VAL A 89 -1.95 1.34 16.29
C VAL A 89 -2.03 2.38 15.17
N LEU A 90 -2.42 3.61 15.51
CA LEU A 90 -2.49 4.72 14.56
C LEU A 90 -1.11 5.04 13.97
N GLY A 91 -0.05 5.10 14.80
CA GLY A 91 1.30 5.36 14.32
C GLY A 91 1.80 4.30 13.33
N ILE A 92 1.47 3.02 13.55
CA ILE A 92 1.83 1.95 12.60
C ILE A 92 1.02 2.06 11.29
N MET A 93 -0.27 2.36 11.39
CA MET A 93 -1.11 2.58 10.21
C MET A 93 -0.67 3.80 9.39
N GLU A 94 -0.25 4.88 10.05
CA GLU A 94 0.30 6.07 9.41
C GLU A 94 1.62 5.76 8.68
N MET A 95 2.53 5.01 9.31
CA MET A 95 3.75 4.54 8.64
C MET A 95 3.44 3.69 7.40
N ALA A 96 2.44 2.80 7.49
CA ALA A 96 2.02 1.98 6.36
C ALA A 96 1.45 2.84 5.22
N GLU A 97 0.64 3.86 5.53
CA GLU A 97 0.13 4.81 4.54
C GLU A 97 1.25 5.63 3.90
N ASN A 98 2.20 6.13 4.68
CA ASN A 98 3.31 6.93 4.18
C ASN A 98 4.19 6.11 3.22
N LYS A 99 4.55 4.88 3.58
CA LYS A 99 5.27 3.95 2.69
C LYS A 99 4.50 3.66 1.40
N LEU A 100 3.18 3.52 1.50
CA LEU A 100 2.32 3.35 0.33
C LEU A 100 2.38 4.60 -0.54
N ARG A 101 2.20 5.81 0.00
CA ARG A 101 2.27 7.06 -0.78
C ARG A 101 3.62 7.24 -1.45
N GLU A 102 4.72 7.09 -0.69
CA GLU A 102 6.08 7.23 -1.20
C GLU A 102 6.36 6.29 -2.38
N HIS A 103 5.91 5.03 -2.30
CA HIS A 103 6.09 4.08 -3.38
C HIS A 103 5.22 4.38 -4.61
N TYR A 104 4.07 5.05 -4.44
CA TYR A 104 3.20 5.45 -5.56
C TYR A 104 3.67 6.74 -6.24
N PHE A 105 4.30 7.66 -5.52
CA PHE A 105 4.87 8.89 -6.10
C PHE A 105 6.28 8.70 -6.67
N CYS A 106 7.08 7.79 -6.11
CA CYS A 106 8.36 7.33 -6.64
C CYS A 106 8.17 6.06 -7.49
N GLY A 107 7.19 6.09 -8.39
CA GLY A 107 6.78 4.93 -9.19
C GLY A 107 7.81 4.54 -10.25
N GLY A 108 8.90 3.86 -9.85
CA GLY A 108 9.80 3.25 -10.82
C GLY A 108 11.15 2.72 -10.35
N SER A 109 11.43 2.48 -9.06
CA SER A 109 12.65 1.79 -8.67
C SER A 109 12.38 0.30 -8.48
N THR A 110 12.12 -0.38 -9.60
CA THR A 110 12.37 -1.80 -9.68
C THR A 110 13.84 -2.02 -9.37
N SER A 111 14.07 -2.76 -8.29
CA SER A 111 15.29 -3.52 -8.07
C SER A 111 15.82 -4.08 -9.40
N GLY A 112 17.01 -3.63 -9.80
CA GLY A 112 17.85 -4.27 -10.81
C GLY A 112 17.69 -3.79 -12.26
N PHE A 113 18.40 -2.72 -12.65
CA PHE A 113 19.14 -2.78 -13.90
C PHE A 113 20.44 -1.97 -13.80
N SER A 114 21.49 -2.59 -14.32
CA SER A 114 22.88 -2.17 -14.30
C SER A 114 23.09 -0.76 -14.84
N VAL A 115 24.11 -0.09 -14.28
CA VAL A 115 24.82 1.02 -14.92
C VAL A 115 25.21 0.57 -16.33
N ASN A 116 24.64 1.20 -17.33
CA ASN A 116 25.23 1.24 -18.67
C ASN A 116 25.47 2.73 -18.95
N THR A 117 26.69 3.19 -18.70
CA THR A 117 27.23 4.38 -19.36
C THR A 117 27.28 4.09 -20.87
N PRO A 118 26.76 4.96 -21.75
CA PRO A 118 26.96 4.80 -23.17
C PRO A 118 28.43 5.11 -23.50
N GLU A 119 29.09 4.14 -24.12
CA GLU A 119 30.37 4.30 -24.82
C GLU A 119 30.09 5.12 -26.09
N GLU A 120 30.67 6.32 -26.19
CA GLU A 120 30.67 7.08 -27.44
C GLU A 120 31.54 6.32 -28.46
N THR A 121 30.92 5.71 -29.47
CA THR A 121 31.63 5.17 -30.63
C THR A 121 31.71 6.27 -31.69
N ASP A 122 32.91 6.81 -31.85
CA ASP A 122 33.29 7.72 -32.93
C ASP A 122 33.63 6.88 -34.17
N ASP A 123 32.70 6.82 -35.12
CA ASP A 123 32.88 6.18 -36.42
C ASP A 123 33.63 7.16 -37.36
N GLU A 124 34.95 7.07 -37.38
CA GLU A 124 35.78 7.73 -38.40
C GLU A 124 36.30 6.69 -39.43
N THR A 125 35.94 6.96 -40.68
CA THR A 125 36.15 6.20 -41.91
C THR A 125 37.61 5.92 -42.27
N ILE A 126 37.91 4.84 -43.03
CA ILE A 126 38.57 4.93 -44.37
C ILE A 126 38.93 3.55 -44.98
N SER A 127 38.40 3.38 -46.20
CA SER A 127 38.62 2.51 -47.37
C SER A 127 39.81 1.52 -47.55
N LEU A 128 39.51 0.49 -48.39
CA LEU A 128 40.36 -0.16 -49.44
C LEU A 128 41.34 -1.26 -48.93
N SER A 129 41.50 -2.50 -49.45
CA SER A 129 41.18 -3.18 -50.72
C SER A 129 41.55 -4.70 -50.69
N THR A 130 40.96 -5.46 -51.64
CA THR A 130 41.51 -6.57 -52.48
C THR A 130 41.82 -8.00 -51.97
N ASP A 131 41.15 -8.95 -52.66
CA ASP A 131 41.53 -10.30 -53.17
C ASP A 131 41.72 -11.56 -52.27
N VAL A 132 40.72 -12.47 -52.32
CA VAL A 132 40.66 -13.86 -52.91
C VAL A 132 42.00 -14.66 -53.00
N PRO A 133 42.08 -16.03 -52.84
CA PRO A 133 41.06 -17.10 -53.00
C PRO A 133 41.03 -18.30 -52.00
N SER A 134 39.93 -19.08 -52.13
CA SER A 134 39.80 -20.55 -52.23
C SER A 134 40.48 -21.51 -51.24
N ALA A 135 39.68 -22.38 -50.59
CA ALA A 135 39.71 -23.85 -50.72
C ALA A 135 38.94 -24.52 -49.56
N GLY A 136 38.03 -25.45 -49.86
CA GLY A 136 37.42 -26.30 -48.84
C GLY A 136 36.05 -26.86 -49.22
N GLU A 137 36.01 -27.77 -50.19
CA GLU A 137 34.86 -28.63 -50.44
C GLU A 137 34.80 -29.73 -49.37
N ASN A 138 33.62 -29.96 -48.77
CA ASN A 138 33.10 -31.32 -48.55
C ASN A 138 31.60 -31.37 -48.20
N LYS A 139 30.87 -32.05 -49.10
CA LYS A 139 29.68 -32.92 -48.92
C LYS A 139 28.31 -32.30 -48.61
N GLU A 140 27.58 -32.18 -49.71
CA GLU A 140 26.18 -32.55 -50.00
C GLU A 140 25.40 -33.36 -48.94
N GLU A 141 24.15 -32.94 -48.70
CA GLU A 141 22.90 -33.65 -49.10
C GLU A 141 21.70 -32.72 -48.79
N SER A 142 21.19 -31.96 -49.77
CA SER A 142 19.98 -32.25 -50.59
C SER A 142 18.79 -32.75 -49.76
N THR A 143 17.72 -31.99 -49.53
CA THR A 143 16.60 -31.88 -50.49
C THR A 143 15.75 -30.63 -50.16
N GLN A 144 15.39 -29.90 -51.21
CA GLN A 144 14.51 -28.72 -51.30
C GLN A 144 12.99 -29.12 -51.36
N PRO A 145 12.01 -28.27 -51.76
CA PRO A 145 11.57 -26.96 -51.22
C PRO A 145 10.02 -26.68 -51.32
N VAL A 146 9.60 -25.46 -50.93
CA VAL A 146 8.41 -24.64 -51.36
C VAL A 146 7.00 -25.19 -50.97
N ILE A 147 6.06 -24.43 -50.39
CA ILE A 147 5.12 -23.51 -51.09
C ILE A 147 4.31 -22.62 -50.11
N LEU A 148 4.52 -21.30 -50.28
CA LEU A 148 3.59 -20.17 -50.48
C LEU A 148 2.43 -19.78 -49.52
N SER A 149 2.35 -18.44 -49.37
CA SER A 149 1.16 -17.55 -49.35
C SER A 149 0.53 -17.29 -47.98
N SER A 150 0.21 -16.05 -47.56
CA SER A 150 -0.14 -14.85 -48.32
C SER A 150 -0.18 -13.57 -47.45
N ALA A 151 0.17 -12.44 -48.08
CA ALA A 151 -0.30 -11.03 -47.94
C ALA A 151 -0.58 -10.43 -46.53
N SER A 152 0.22 -9.49 -45.99
CA SER A 152 0.26 -8.01 -46.24
C SER A 152 -0.94 -7.22 -45.67
N PRO A 153 -0.86 -5.89 -45.39
CA PRO A 153 0.27 -5.02 -45.03
C PRO A 153 -0.03 -3.98 -43.90
N CYS A 154 1.01 -3.26 -43.48
CA CYS A 154 0.98 -2.02 -42.68
C CYS A 154 0.33 -0.84 -43.41
N THR A 155 -0.24 0.14 -42.69
CA THR A 155 -0.03 1.59 -42.99
C THR A 155 -0.43 2.52 -41.81
N PRO A 156 0.20 3.71 -41.66
CA PRO A 156 0.02 4.68 -40.58
C PRO A 156 -0.64 6.02 -41.02
N LEU A 157 -0.79 6.96 -40.05
CA LEU A 157 -0.55 8.42 -40.15
C LEU A 157 -1.75 9.44 -40.16
N SER A 158 -1.78 10.25 -39.08
CA SER A 158 -1.92 11.73 -38.97
C SER A 158 -3.25 12.51 -39.04
N GLY A 159 -3.30 13.56 -38.19
CA GLY A 159 -4.20 14.71 -38.19
C GLY A 159 -4.43 15.24 -36.75
N ALA A 160 -3.45 15.85 -36.07
CA ALA A 160 -3.08 17.27 -36.07
C ALA A 160 -3.94 18.21 -35.18
N VAL A 161 -3.23 19.14 -34.53
CA VAL A 161 -3.65 20.44 -33.94
C VAL A 161 -3.90 20.51 -32.42
N SER A 162 -2.93 21.13 -31.74
CA SER A 162 -3.00 21.81 -30.43
C SER A 162 -3.85 23.08 -30.53
N PRO A 163 -4.49 23.54 -29.43
CA PRO A 163 -3.93 24.73 -28.79
C PRO A 163 -3.98 24.72 -27.25
N ASP A 164 -3.02 25.44 -26.67
CA ASP A 164 -2.92 25.86 -25.29
C ASP A 164 -4.22 26.49 -24.74
N ILE A 165 -4.68 26.03 -23.58
CA ILE A 165 -5.40 26.86 -22.61
C ILE A 165 -4.85 26.56 -21.21
N TYR A 166 -4.07 27.51 -20.71
CA TYR A 166 -3.80 27.72 -19.29
C TYR A 166 -5.13 27.95 -18.56
N CYS A 167 -5.45 27.12 -17.58
CA CYS A 167 -6.52 27.40 -16.64
C CYS A 167 -6.05 27.04 -15.23
N ASP A 168 -5.60 28.07 -14.51
CA ASP A 168 -5.63 28.13 -13.05
C ASP A 168 -6.99 27.64 -12.57
N GLN A 169 -7.04 26.42 -12.03
CA GLN A 169 -8.21 25.95 -11.32
C GLN A 169 -7.79 25.55 -9.91
N ILE A 170 -7.86 26.56 -9.05
CA ILE A 170 -7.90 26.43 -7.60
C ILE A 170 -8.74 25.20 -7.24
N SER A 171 -8.08 24.21 -6.63
CA SER A 171 -8.69 23.04 -6.04
C SER A 171 -9.62 23.48 -4.91
N ARG A 172 -10.86 23.84 -5.27
CA ARG A 172 -11.93 24.14 -4.31
C ARG A 172 -12.57 22.82 -3.94
N ILE A 173 -12.05 22.20 -2.88
CA ILE A 173 -12.75 21.17 -2.13
C ILE A 173 -14.18 21.67 -1.88
N PRO A 174 -15.24 20.96 -2.31
CA PRO A 174 -16.57 21.21 -1.79
C PRO A 174 -16.53 20.78 -0.33
N SER A 175 -16.37 21.74 0.59
CA SER A 175 -16.67 21.53 1.99
C SER A 175 -18.16 21.17 2.06
N LEU A 176 -18.44 19.88 2.17
CA LEU A 176 -19.71 19.39 2.69
C LEU A 176 -19.78 19.79 4.17
N ALA A 177 -19.95 21.08 4.42
CA ALA A 177 -20.48 21.60 5.67
C ALA A 177 -21.97 21.21 5.72
N ARG A 178 -22.21 19.91 5.92
CA ARG A 178 -23.50 19.44 6.39
C ARG A 178 -23.58 19.88 7.84
N GLU A 179 -24.11 21.07 8.07
CA GLU A 179 -24.51 21.54 9.40
C GLU A 179 -25.59 20.59 9.91
N THR A 180 -25.15 19.52 10.57
CA THR A 180 -26.03 18.64 11.31
C THR A 180 -26.38 19.38 12.59
N SER A 181 -27.54 20.04 12.58
CA SER A 181 -28.09 20.70 13.77
C SER A 181 -28.54 19.62 14.76
N TRP A 182 -27.60 19.15 15.58
CA TRP A 182 -27.90 18.23 16.68
C TRP A 182 -28.54 19.03 17.81
N LYS A 183 -29.82 18.76 18.10
CA LYS A 183 -30.52 19.33 19.25
C LYS A 183 -30.05 18.63 20.52
N ILE A 184 -28.90 19.07 21.05
CA ILE A 184 -28.35 18.55 22.30
C ILE A 184 -29.08 19.20 23.47
N GLN A 185 -29.74 18.40 24.30
CA GLN A 185 -30.36 18.88 25.53
C GLN A 185 -29.30 18.94 26.65
N ILE A 186 -28.96 20.16 27.05
CA ILE A 186 -28.06 20.42 28.17
C ILE A 186 -28.91 20.41 29.46
N ASN A 187 -28.54 19.58 30.43
CA ASN A 187 -29.18 19.57 31.74
C ASN A 187 -28.56 20.64 32.66
N ASP A 188 -29.23 20.96 33.76
CA ASP A 188 -28.80 22.06 34.64
C ASP A 188 -27.42 21.83 35.27
N GLN A 189 -27.05 20.57 35.56
CA GLN A 189 -25.72 20.22 36.07
C GLN A 189 -24.62 20.52 35.03
N LYS A 190 -24.86 20.15 33.76
CA LYS A 190 -23.93 20.44 32.66
C LYS A 190 -23.82 21.95 32.41
N LYS A 191 -24.93 22.68 32.53
CA LYS A 191 -24.93 24.15 32.42
C LYS A 191 -24.09 24.79 33.53
N LYS A 192 -24.27 24.34 34.78
CA LYS A 192 -23.49 24.80 35.94
C LYS A 192 -22.00 24.49 35.81
N LEU A 193 -21.66 23.29 35.34
CA LEU A 193 -20.26 22.92 35.10
C LEU A 193 -19.62 23.83 34.04
N MET A 194 -20.34 24.15 32.96
CA MET A 194 -19.83 25.04 31.92
C MET A 194 -19.59 26.47 32.45
N GLU A 195 -20.46 26.97 33.34
CA GLU A 195 -20.27 28.25 34.03
C GLU A 195 -19.07 28.22 34.99
N ASN A 196 -18.91 27.15 35.76
CA ASN A 196 -17.77 27.00 36.67
C ASN A 196 -16.43 26.92 35.93
N ILE A 197 -16.38 26.31 34.74
CA ILE A 197 -15.18 26.28 33.88
C ILE A 197 -14.79 27.70 33.46
N LEU A 198 -15.76 28.52 33.03
CA LEU A 198 -15.50 29.91 32.66
C LEU A 198 -14.98 30.73 33.85
N LEU A 199 -15.59 30.55 35.02
CA LEU A 199 -15.15 31.24 36.24
C LEU A 199 -13.76 30.78 36.71
N TYR A 200 -13.39 29.52 36.48
CA TYR A 200 -12.04 29.02 36.75
C TYR A 200 -11.00 29.62 35.79
N GLU A 201 -11.33 29.75 34.50
CA GLU A 201 -10.48 30.44 33.51
C GLU A 201 -10.28 31.92 33.84
N GLU A 202 -11.26 32.55 34.52
CA GLU A 202 -11.19 33.93 35.00
C GLU A 202 -10.52 34.08 36.38
N ASP A 203 -9.89 33.02 36.92
CA ASP A 203 -9.27 32.98 38.27
C ASP A 203 -10.23 33.35 39.42
N LYS A 204 -11.55 33.20 39.20
CA LYS A 204 -12.60 33.50 40.20
C LYS A 204 -13.02 32.27 41.00
N LEU A 205 -12.50 31.10 40.66
CA LEU A 205 -12.88 29.81 41.24
C LEU A 205 -11.62 28.98 41.47
N ASN A 206 -11.51 28.34 42.63
CA ASN A 206 -10.37 27.47 42.94
C ASN A 206 -10.58 26.06 42.38
N SER A 207 -9.49 25.33 42.13
CA SER A 207 -9.58 23.96 41.60
C SER A 207 -10.37 23.01 42.52
N SER A 208 -10.38 23.23 43.84
CA SER A 208 -11.19 22.45 44.78
C SER A 208 -12.70 22.68 44.60
N GLU A 209 -13.09 23.93 44.39
CA GLU A 209 -14.48 24.35 44.23
C GLU A 209 -15.05 24.01 42.83
N LEU A 210 -14.19 23.90 41.82
CA LEU A 210 -14.58 23.47 40.46
C LEU A 210 -15.10 22.03 40.41
N PHE A 211 -14.56 21.15 41.25
CA PHE A 211 -14.88 19.71 41.27
C PHE A 211 -15.68 19.27 42.50
N GLU A 212 -16.00 20.17 43.43
CA GLU A 212 -16.93 19.90 44.53
C GLU A 212 -18.38 20.00 44.02
N SER A 213 -18.98 18.85 43.71
CA SER A 213 -20.41 18.71 43.37
C SER A 213 -20.95 17.33 43.72
#